data_AF-A0A072NSW6-F1
#
_entry.id   AF-A0A072NSW6-F1
#
_cell.length_a   1.000
_cell.length_b   1.000
_cell.length_c   1.000
_cell.angle_alpha   90.00
_cell.angle_beta   90.00
_cell.angle_gamma   90.00
#
_symmetry.space_group_name_H-M   'P 1'
#
loop_
_entity.id
_entity.type
_entity.pdbx_description
1 polymer ?
#
loop_
_entity_poly.entity_id
_entity_poly.type
_entity_poly.pdbx_seq_one_letter_code
_entity_poly.pdbx_strand_id
1 'polypeptide(L)'
;MKDYQDIPDYANELLVASSIGIDQLLQKLKSLLSLPITITDPLYNVLFSSDITINSETFSCSVFEEMNTTNHNNARMYQIQTIDNKMVGLAAPIISKNTTFGFLFILGEDPMEIYQYSEIAKFTASLCAIQMQKQQEMNQEKVKYKVAFLFDLLYGNMKQREDIIEYGNIWGWNFNNPHQTIVFSLTDFNHFLQKNKS
;
A
#
# COMPACT_ATOMS: atom_id res chain seq x y z
N MET A 1 -11.02 -11.83 -38.40
CA MET A 1 -10.62 -12.86 -37.41
C MET A 1 -10.20 -12.12 -36.16
N LYS A 2 -10.81 -12.42 -35.01
CA LYS A 2 -10.32 -11.90 -33.72
C LYS A 2 -9.15 -12.80 -33.34
N ASP A 3 -7.94 -12.24 -33.35
CA ASP A 3 -6.77 -12.94 -32.81
C ASP A 3 -7.02 -13.15 -31.31
N TYR A 4 -7.13 -14.41 -30.91
CA TYR A 4 -7.05 -14.79 -29.50
C TYR A 4 -5.60 -14.57 -29.08
N GLN A 5 -5.34 -13.48 -28.35
CA GLN A 5 -4.07 -13.32 -27.67
C GLN A 5 -4.02 -14.39 -26.56
N ASP A 6 -3.11 -15.35 -26.72
CA ASP A 6 -2.82 -16.32 -25.67
C ASP A 6 -2.45 -15.58 -24.38
N ILE A 7 -2.94 -16.09 -23.25
CA ILE A 7 -2.61 -15.55 -21.93
C ILE A 7 -1.09 -15.66 -21.77
N PRO A 8 -0.38 -14.55 -21.52
CA PRO A 8 1.07 -14.61 -21.36
C PRO A 8 1.45 -15.53 -20.21
N ASP A 9 2.50 -16.35 -20.39
CA ASP A 9 2.93 -17.34 -19.38
C ASP A 9 3.17 -16.70 -17.99
N TYR A 10 3.70 -15.48 -17.98
CA TYR A 10 3.94 -14.72 -16.74
C TYR A 10 2.65 -14.43 -15.95
N ALA A 11 1.49 -14.35 -16.61
CA ALA A 11 0.24 -13.96 -15.96
C ALA A 11 -0.23 -15.03 -14.97
N ASN A 12 -0.11 -16.30 -15.34
CA ASN A 12 -0.42 -17.42 -14.45
C ASN A 12 0.54 -17.48 -13.27
N GLU A 13 1.84 -17.29 -13.51
CA GLU A 13 2.85 -17.32 -12.45
C GLU A 13 2.63 -16.21 -11.41
N LEU A 14 2.36 -14.98 -11.87
CA LEU A 14 2.05 -13.85 -10.99
C LEU A 14 0.72 -14.04 -10.26
N LEU A 15 -0.30 -14.60 -10.93
CA LEU A 15 -1.58 -14.88 -10.30
C LEU A 15 -1.43 -15.89 -9.15
N VAL A 16 -0.69 -16.98 -9.38
CA VAL A 16 -0.39 -17.98 -8.34
C VAL A 16 0.38 -17.33 -7.19
N ALA A 17 1.40 -16.52 -7.48
CA ALA A 17 2.17 -15.83 -6.43
C ALA A 17 1.29 -14.87 -5.61
N SER A 18 0.38 -14.12 -6.26
CA SER A 18 -0.54 -13.19 -5.60
C SER A 18 -1.52 -13.86 -4.64
N SER A 19 -1.85 -15.14 -4.88
CA SER A 19 -2.73 -15.90 -3.99
C SER A 19 -2.07 -16.20 -2.63
N ILE A 20 -0.73 -16.21 -2.57
CA ILE A 20 0.05 -16.47 -1.36
C ILE A 20 0.23 -15.17 -0.57
N GLY A 21 0.65 -14.10 -1.24
CA GLY A 21 0.97 -12.84 -0.58
C GLY A 21 1.60 -11.79 -1.49
N ILE A 22 1.70 -10.55 -1.00
CA ILE A 22 2.19 -9.42 -1.80
C ILE A 22 3.70 -9.53 -1.91
N ASP A 23 4.36 -9.97 -0.84
CA ASP A 23 5.79 -10.25 -0.82
C ASP A 23 6.16 -11.28 -1.89
N GLN A 24 5.38 -12.37 -2.00
CA GLN A 24 5.67 -13.43 -2.98
C GLN A 24 5.37 -12.99 -4.40
N LEU A 25 4.32 -12.21 -4.61
CA LEU A 25 4.06 -11.57 -5.89
C LEU A 25 5.25 -10.70 -6.33
N LEU A 26 5.78 -9.87 -5.44
CA LEU A 26 6.87 -8.95 -5.76
C LEU A 26 8.22 -9.66 -5.92
N GLN A 27 8.51 -10.67 -5.11
CA GLN A 27 9.68 -11.53 -5.31
C GLN A 27 9.60 -12.28 -6.65
N LYS A 28 8.41 -12.76 -7.02
CA LYS A 28 8.22 -13.41 -8.32
C LYS A 28 8.41 -12.43 -9.47
N LEU A 29 7.83 -11.23 -9.39
CA LEU A 29 8.04 -10.19 -10.40
C LEU A 29 9.53 -9.82 -10.50
N LYS A 30 10.25 -9.70 -9.38
CA LYS A 30 11.69 -9.42 -9.37
C LYS A 30 12.45 -10.50 -10.12
N SER A 31 12.13 -11.77 -9.85
CA SER A 31 12.80 -12.90 -10.51
C SER A 31 12.52 -12.96 -12.01
N LEU A 32 11.33 -12.53 -12.46
CA LEU A 32 10.96 -12.51 -13.87
C LEU A 32 11.66 -11.38 -14.63
N LEU A 33 11.79 -10.21 -14.01
CA LEU A 33 12.33 -9.01 -14.67
C LEU A 33 13.84 -8.82 -14.45
N SER A 34 14.39 -9.44 -13.40
CA SER A 34 15.76 -9.18 -12.91
C SER A 34 16.02 -7.69 -12.60
N LEU A 35 14.96 -6.93 -12.32
CA LEU A 35 15.02 -5.49 -12.02
C LEU A 35 14.53 -5.21 -10.58
N PRO A 36 15.04 -4.16 -9.92
CA PRO A 36 14.52 -3.73 -8.63
C PRO A 36 13.07 -3.26 -8.72
N ILE A 37 12.28 -3.67 -7.72
CA ILE A 37 10.87 -3.34 -7.59
C ILE A 37 10.64 -2.64 -6.26
N THR A 38 9.84 -1.57 -6.28
CA THR A 38 9.44 -0.81 -5.09
C THR A 38 7.94 -0.59 -5.10
N ILE A 39 7.28 -0.71 -3.95
CA ILE A 39 5.92 -0.20 -3.74
C ILE A 39 6.01 0.99 -2.80
N THR A 40 5.31 2.05 -3.15
CA THR A 40 5.09 3.19 -2.27
C THR A 40 3.65 3.33 -1.86
N ASP A 41 3.37 4.14 -0.84
CA ASP A 41 2.05 4.69 -0.57
C ASP A 41 1.73 5.85 -1.54
N PRO A 42 0.54 6.50 -1.44
CA PRO A 42 0.18 7.63 -2.30
C PRO A 42 1.03 8.89 -2.09
N LEU A 43 1.76 8.98 -0.98
CA LEU A 43 2.68 10.06 -0.64
C LEU A 43 4.14 9.72 -1.02
N TYR A 44 4.34 8.61 -1.75
CA TYR A 44 5.64 8.10 -2.18
C TYR A 44 6.55 7.58 -1.05
N ASN A 45 6.02 7.31 0.15
CA ASN A 45 6.76 6.60 1.18
C ASN A 45 6.91 5.13 0.78
N VAL A 46 8.10 4.56 0.93
CA VAL A 46 8.38 3.16 0.55
C VAL A 46 7.69 2.21 1.54
N LEU A 47 6.77 1.39 1.03
CA LEU A 47 6.12 0.30 1.77
C LEU A 47 6.87 -1.02 1.59
N PHE A 48 7.45 -1.23 0.41
CA PHE A 48 8.25 -2.40 0.07
C PHE A 48 9.34 -2.01 -0.91
N SER A 49 10.53 -2.58 -0.76
CA SER A 49 11.57 -2.55 -1.78
C SER A 49 12.24 -3.91 -1.86
N SER A 50 12.52 -4.32 -3.09
CA SER A 50 13.30 -5.52 -3.38
C SER A 50 14.81 -5.30 -3.35
N ASP A 51 15.23 -4.03 -3.28
CA ASP A 51 16.61 -3.57 -3.12
C ASP A 51 16.76 -2.89 -1.76
N ILE A 52 17.72 -3.37 -0.96
CA ILE A 52 17.94 -2.92 0.41
C ILE A 52 18.44 -1.47 0.51
N THR A 53 19.00 -0.94 -0.58
CA THR A 53 19.48 0.45 -0.66
C THR A 53 18.34 1.46 -0.80
N ILE A 54 17.14 0.98 -1.15
CA ILE A 54 15.97 1.82 -1.42
C ILE A 54 15.00 1.74 -0.24
N ASN A 55 14.82 2.88 0.43
CA ASN A 55 13.89 3.07 1.53
C ASN A 55 13.29 4.49 1.48
N SER A 56 12.41 4.84 2.42
CA SER A 56 11.73 6.15 2.41
C SER A 56 12.64 7.36 2.61
N GLU A 57 13.83 7.18 3.21
CA GLU A 57 14.81 8.26 3.37
C GLU A 57 15.63 8.46 2.08
N THR A 58 15.84 7.38 1.33
CA THR A 58 16.64 7.40 0.12
C THR A 58 15.84 7.63 -1.13
N PHE A 59 14.56 7.26 -1.17
CA PHE A 59 13.72 7.33 -2.36
C PHE A 59 13.08 8.70 -2.53
N SER A 60 13.44 9.38 -3.61
CA SER A 60 12.70 10.56 -4.08
C SER A 60 12.35 10.42 -5.55
N CYS A 61 11.13 10.82 -5.89
CA CYS A 61 10.57 10.58 -7.21
C CYS A 61 10.04 11.90 -7.80
N SER A 62 10.50 12.23 -9.00
CA SER A 62 10.00 13.34 -9.80
C SER A 62 9.54 12.82 -11.15
N VAL A 63 8.46 13.37 -11.68
CA VAL A 63 7.92 12.94 -12.98
C VAL A 63 9.00 13.11 -14.06
N PHE A 64 9.32 12.03 -14.78
CA PHE A 64 10.13 12.11 -15.99
C PHE A 64 9.24 12.72 -17.05
N GLU A 65 9.74 13.72 -17.79
CA GLU A 65 9.01 14.50 -18.80
C GLU A 65 7.78 13.77 -19.36
N GLU A 66 6.58 14.34 -19.17
CA GLU A 66 5.32 13.72 -19.57
C GLU A 66 5.37 13.30 -21.04
N MET A 67 5.64 12.02 -21.30
CA MET A 67 5.26 11.42 -22.57
C MET A 67 3.74 11.43 -22.60
N ASN A 68 3.19 12.44 -23.29
CA ASN A 68 1.78 12.72 -23.52
C ASN A 68 0.91 11.46 -23.51
N THR A 69 0.38 11.09 -22.33
CA THR A 69 -0.59 10.00 -22.21
C THR A 69 -1.68 10.45 -21.23
N THR A 70 -2.81 10.81 -21.82
CA THR A 70 -3.98 11.47 -21.23
C THR A 70 -4.81 10.60 -20.26
N ASN A 71 -4.24 9.53 -19.69
CA ASN A 71 -4.97 8.61 -18.83
C ASN A 71 -4.30 8.44 -17.46
N HIS A 72 -5.09 8.62 -16.40
CA HIS A 72 -4.68 8.45 -15.00
C HIS A 72 -4.45 6.97 -14.60
N ASN A 73 -4.85 6.01 -15.44
CA ASN A 73 -4.72 4.56 -15.20
C ASN A 73 -3.54 3.90 -15.90
N ASN A 74 -2.66 4.68 -16.54
CA ASN A 74 -1.54 4.12 -17.29
C ASN A 74 -0.26 4.15 -16.47
N ALA A 75 0.59 3.14 -16.68
CA ALA A 75 1.95 3.16 -16.18
C ALA A 75 2.71 4.34 -16.82
N ARG A 76 3.46 5.07 -16.01
CA ARG A 76 4.17 6.31 -16.40
C ARG A 76 5.64 6.21 -16.03
N MET A 77 6.48 6.92 -16.77
CA MET A 77 7.92 7.00 -16.48
C MET A 77 8.21 8.10 -15.46
N TYR A 78 9.13 7.80 -14.55
CA TYR A 78 9.56 8.68 -13.47
C TYR A 78 11.07 8.72 -13.39
N GLN A 79 11.61 9.89 -13.08
CA GLN A 79 12.98 10.03 -12.65
C GLN A 79 13.01 9.72 -11.16
N ILE A 80 13.85 8.78 -10.78
CA ILE A 80 13.98 8.36 -9.39
C ILE A 80 15.37 8.71 -8.96
N GLN A 81 15.44 9.58 -7.96
CA GLN A 81 16.68 9.98 -7.35
C GLN A 81 16.79 9.28 -6.01
N THR A 82 17.78 8.38 -5.93
CA THR A 82 18.25 7.82 -4.67
C THR A 82 19.42 8.64 -4.13
N ILE A 83 19.86 8.37 -2.89
CA ILE A 83 21.05 9.02 -2.32
C ILE A 83 22.28 8.76 -3.20
N ASP A 84 22.41 7.53 -3.70
CA ASP A 84 23.62 7.07 -4.36
C ASP A 84 23.56 7.22 -5.88
N ASN A 85 22.36 7.15 -6.48
CA ASN A 85 22.21 7.13 -7.94
C ASN A 85 20.92 7.81 -8.44
N LYS A 86 20.99 8.31 -9.67
CA LYS A 86 19.82 8.65 -10.47
C LYS A 86 19.46 7.45 -11.33
N MET A 87 18.21 7.02 -11.22
CA MET A 87 17.63 5.92 -11.97
C MET A 87 16.36 6.39 -12.66
N VAL A 88 15.85 5.55 -13.54
CA VAL A 88 14.56 5.71 -14.17
C VAL A 88 13.63 4.63 -13.62
N GLY A 89 12.35 4.93 -13.47
CA GLY A 89 11.38 3.94 -13.07
C GLY A 89 10.06 4.05 -13.81
N LEU A 90 9.46 2.91 -14.10
CA LEU A 90 8.10 2.79 -14.59
C LEU A 90 7.17 2.60 -13.40
N ALA A 91 6.31 3.58 -13.14
CA ALA A 91 5.33 3.52 -12.07
C ALA A 91 3.95 3.15 -12.61
N ALA A 92 3.37 2.07 -12.10
CA ALA A 92 1.98 1.70 -12.32
C ALA A 92 1.17 2.02 -11.05
N PRO A 93 0.08 2.81 -11.13
CA PRO A 93 -0.72 3.13 -9.96
C PRO A 93 -1.50 1.90 -9.48
N ILE A 94 -1.51 1.69 -8.16
CA ILE A 94 -2.24 0.60 -7.51
C ILE A 94 -3.60 1.15 -7.07
N ILE A 95 -4.64 0.92 -7.87
CA ILE A 95 -5.97 1.51 -7.68
C ILE A 95 -7.01 0.42 -7.55
N SER A 96 -7.87 0.52 -6.52
CA SER A 96 -9.11 -0.27 -6.45
C SER A 96 -10.27 0.60 -5.96
N LYS A 97 -11.46 0.43 -6.56
CA LYS A 97 -12.70 1.16 -6.24
C LYS A 97 -12.47 2.67 -6.02
N ASN A 98 -11.72 3.31 -6.93
CA ASN A 98 -11.38 4.74 -6.89
C ASN A 98 -10.51 5.21 -5.71
N THR A 99 -9.86 4.27 -5.01
CA THR A 99 -8.85 4.55 -3.99
C THR A 99 -7.49 4.16 -4.53
N THR A 100 -6.54 5.10 -4.51
CA THR A 100 -5.13 4.84 -4.80
C THR A 100 -4.47 4.34 -3.53
N PHE A 101 -3.99 3.11 -3.55
CA PHE A 101 -3.22 2.50 -2.46
C PHE A 101 -1.74 2.87 -2.53
N GLY A 102 -1.28 3.34 -3.68
CA GLY A 102 0.10 3.73 -3.92
C GLY A 102 0.54 3.44 -5.35
N PHE A 103 1.83 3.19 -5.53
CA PHE A 103 2.44 2.98 -6.84
C PHE A 103 3.41 1.81 -6.80
N LEU A 104 3.39 0.99 -7.85
CA LEU A 104 4.39 -0.04 -8.13
C LEU A 104 5.43 0.53 -9.09
N PHE A 105 6.68 0.54 -8.68
CA PHE A 105 7.82 0.98 -9.48
C PHE A 105 8.67 -0.22 -9.93
N ILE A 106 8.99 -0.27 -11.22
CA ILE A 106 10.07 -1.09 -11.78
C ILE A 106 11.21 -0.14 -12.12
N LEU A 107 12.39 -0.37 -11.53
CA LEU A 107 13.53 0.54 -11.60
C LEU A 107 14.61 0.01 -12.53
N GLY A 108 15.32 0.90 -13.21
CA GLY A 108 16.46 0.56 -14.05
C GLY A 108 17.20 1.80 -14.54
N GLU A 109 18.09 1.60 -15.50
CA GLU A 109 18.92 2.67 -16.06
C GLU A 109 18.36 3.22 -17.38
N ASP A 110 17.84 2.34 -18.26
CA ASP A 110 17.33 2.72 -19.58
C ASP A 110 15.78 2.87 -19.58
N PRO A 111 15.23 4.08 -19.83
CA PRO A 111 13.80 4.28 -19.96
C PRO A 111 13.12 3.37 -20.98
N MET A 112 13.76 3.10 -22.12
CA MET A 112 13.15 2.36 -23.23
C MET A 112 13.02 0.88 -22.90
N GLU A 113 14.06 0.31 -22.27
CA GLU A 113 14.05 -1.06 -21.78
C GLU A 113 12.98 -1.24 -20.71
N ILE A 114 12.85 -0.31 -19.76
CA ILE A 114 11.87 -0.46 -18.66
C ILE A 114 10.43 -0.33 -19.20
N TYR A 115 10.19 0.55 -20.18
CA TYR A 115 8.86 0.80 -20.71
C TYR A 115 8.21 -0.45 -21.34
N GLN A 116 9.02 -1.40 -21.83
CA GLN A 116 8.54 -2.68 -22.36
C GLN A 116 7.78 -3.51 -21.31
N TYR A 117 8.02 -3.25 -20.02
CA TYR A 117 7.36 -3.91 -18.90
C TYR A 117 6.06 -3.22 -18.45
N SER A 118 5.54 -2.26 -19.23
CA SER A 118 4.32 -1.51 -18.87
C SER A 118 3.10 -2.40 -18.66
N GLU A 119 2.89 -3.42 -19.49
CA GLU A 119 1.74 -4.33 -19.37
C GLU A 119 1.85 -5.25 -18.16
N ILE A 120 3.03 -5.83 -17.90
CA ILE A 120 3.26 -6.66 -16.71
C ILE A 120 3.21 -5.82 -15.42
N ALA A 121 3.66 -4.55 -15.46
CA ALA A 121 3.53 -3.61 -14.34
C ALA A 121 2.07 -3.32 -14.02
N LYS A 122 1.24 -3.01 -15.02
CA LYS A 122 -0.21 -2.76 -14.85
C LYS A 122 -0.93 -3.99 -14.32
N PHE A 123 -0.62 -5.17 -14.86
CA PHE A 123 -1.19 -6.43 -14.41
C PHE A 123 -0.84 -6.70 -12.95
N THR A 124 0.45 -6.58 -12.59
CA THR A 124 0.91 -6.77 -11.20
C THR A 124 0.29 -5.74 -10.27
N ALA A 125 0.23 -4.46 -10.66
CA ALA A 125 -0.41 -3.41 -9.86
C ALA A 125 -1.89 -3.72 -9.59
N SER A 126 -2.58 -4.34 -10.55
CA SER A 126 -3.97 -4.80 -10.37
C SER A 126 -4.07 -5.93 -9.34
N LEU A 127 -3.14 -6.89 -9.37
CA LEU A 127 -3.06 -7.96 -8.36
C LEU A 127 -2.74 -7.40 -6.97
N CYS A 128 -1.81 -6.45 -6.87
CA CYS A 128 -1.52 -5.72 -5.63
C CYS A 128 -2.78 -5.01 -5.13
N ALA A 129 -3.54 -4.35 -6.00
CA ALA A 129 -4.74 -3.62 -5.62
C ALA A 129 -5.82 -4.54 -5.02
N ILE A 130 -6.01 -5.74 -5.58
CA ILE A 130 -6.92 -6.76 -5.03
C ILE A 130 -6.48 -7.14 -3.61
N GLN A 131 -5.19 -7.39 -3.43
CA GLN A 131 -4.67 -7.85 -2.15
C GLN A 131 -4.69 -6.76 -1.07
N MET A 132 -4.29 -5.54 -1.42
CA MET A 132 -4.33 -4.38 -0.52
C MET A 132 -5.77 -4.02 -0.15
N GLN A 133 -6.71 -4.13 -1.09
CA GLN A 133 -8.13 -3.99 -0.79
C GLN A 133 -8.62 -5.04 0.21
N LYS A 134 -8.31 -6.32 -0.01
CA LYS A 134 -8.69 -7.39 0.92
C LYS A 134 -8.12 -7.14 2.33
N GLN A 135 -6.86 -6.70 2.41
CA GLN A 135 -6.23 -6.36 3.68
C GLN A 135 -6.92 -5.17 4.35
N GLN A 136 -7.28 -4.14 3.58
CA GLN A 136 -7.99 -2.98 4.10
C GLN A 136 -9.38 -3.35 4.61
N GLU A 137 -10.14 -4.17 3.87
CA GLU A 137 -11.47 -4.64 4.28
C GLU A 137 -11.38 -5.44 5.59
N MET A 138 -10.41 -6.37 5.69
CA MET A 138 -10.16 -7.12 6.93
C MET A 138 -9.73 -6.21 8.10
N ASN A 139 -8.90 -5.20 7.86
CA ASN A 139 -8.49 -4.24 8.88
C ASN A 139 -9.68 -3.40 9.36
N GLN A 140 -10.57 -2.97 8.45
CA GLN A 140 -11.78 -2.23 8.79
C GLN A 140 -12.74 -3.07 9.64
N GLU A 141 -12.89 -4.36 9.33
CA GLU A 141 -13.67 -5.28 10.17
C GLU A 141 -13.08 -5.41 11.56
N LYS A 142 -11.76 -5.64 11.68
CA LYS A 142 -11.07 -5.69 12.98
C LYS A 142 -11.27 -4.41 13.80
N VAL A 143 -11.20 -3.24 13.16
CA VAL A 143 -11.45 -1.96 13.83
C VAL A 143 -12.89 -1.87 14.34
N LYS A 144 -13.89 -2.31 13.56
CA LYS A 144 -15.29 -2.33 14.03
C LYS A 144 -15.46 -3.18 15.29
N TYR A 145 -14.87 -4.38 15.33
CA TYR A 145 -14.92 -5.24 16.52
C TYR A 145 -14.20 -4.61 17.72
N LYS A 146 -13.02 -4.00 17.50
CA LYS A 146 -12.28 -3.30 18.55
C LYS A 146 -13.05 -2.11 19.11
N VAL A 147 -13.71 -1.33 18.25
CA VAL A 147 -14.53 -0.18 18.65
C VAL A 147 -15.78 -0.64 19.42
N ALA A 148 -16.47 -1.68 18.96
CA ALA A 148 -17.61 -2.25 19.68
C ALA A 148 -17.22 -2.73 21.08
N PHE A 149 -16.10 -3.45 21.20
CA PHE A 149 -15.55 -3.87 22.48
C PHE A 149 -15.23 -2.68 23.40
N LEU A 150 -14.62 -1.62 22.87
CA LEU A 150 -14.33 -0.41 23.63
C LEU A 150 -15.62 0.25 24.14
N PHE A 151 -16.66 0.32 23.31
CA PHE A 151 -17.97 0.83 23.72
C PHE A 151 -18.57 0.00 24.86
N ASP A 152 -18.58 -1.33 24.71
CA ASP A 152 -19.11 -2.22 25.76
C ASP A 152 -18.35 -2.11 27.08
N LEU A 153 -17.03 -1.89 27.00
CA LEU A 153 -16.19 -1.65 28.16
C LEU A 153 -16.51 -0.30 28.84
N LEU A 154 -16.63 0.78 28.08
CA LEU A 154 -16.85 2.13 28.61
C LEU A 154 -18.24 2.34 29.21
N TYR A 155 -19.26 1.70 28.64
CA TYR A 155 -20.65 1.82 29.11
C TYR A 155 -21.02 0.77 30.17
N GLY A 156 -20.09 -0.11 30.55
CA GLY A 156 -20.33 -1.15 31.54
C GLY A 156 -21.28 -2.26 31.06
N ASN A 157 -21.33 -2.50 29.74
CA ASN A 157 -22.17 -3.55 29.15
C ASN A 157 -21.59 -4.95 29.39
N MET A 158 -20.28 -5.04 29.70
CA MET A 158 -19.63 -6.31 30.04
C MET A 158 -19.78 -6.64 31.52
N LYS A 159 -20.36 -7.81 31.79
CA LYS A 159 -20.78 -8.22 33.14
C LYS A 159 -19.75 -9.08 33.87
N GLN A 160 -18.93 -9.83 33.13
CA GLN A 160 -17.92 -10.72 33.70
C GLN A 160 -16.54 -10.13 33.47
N ARG A 161 -15.70 -10.17 34.52
CA ARG A 161 -14.33 -9.65 34.46
C ARG A 161 -13.48 -10.48 33.51
N GLU A 162 -13.76 -11.77 33.45
CA GLU A 162 -13.07 -12.77 32.64
C GLU A 162 -13.21 -12.43 31.15
N ASP A 163 -14.42 -12.07 30.70
CA ASP A 163 -14.69 -11.62 29.33
C ASP A 163 -13.82 -10.40 28.97
N ILE A 164 -13.73 -9.41 29.87
CA ILE A 164 -12.93 -8.20 29.67
C ILE A 164 -11.45 -8.55 29.44
N ILE A 165 -10.90 -9.46 30.25
CA ILE A 165 -9.50 -9.87 30.15
C ILE A 165 -9.27 -10.65 28.85
N GLU A 166 -10.15 -11.58 28.49
CA GLU A 166 -10.03 -12.40 27.28
C GLU A 166 -10.07 -11.54 26.00
N TYR A 167 -11.09 -10.68 25.86
CA TYR A 167 -11.18 -9.78 24.72
C TYR A 167 -10.05 -8.73 24.71
N GLY A 168 -9.61 -8.26 25.88
CA GLY A 168 -8.44 -7.40 25.98
C GLY A 168 -7.20 -8.04 25.39
N ASN A 169 -6.94 -9.30 25.74
CA ASN A 169 -5.79 -10.06 25.24
C ASN A 169 -5.79 -10.21 23.71
N ILE A 170 -6.97 -10.36 23.08
CA ILE A 170 -7.12 -10.39 21.61
C ILE A 170 -6.58 -9.10 20.98
N TRP A 171 -6.73 -7.96 21.65
CA TRP A 171 -6.27 -6.64 21.18
C TRP A 171 -4.91 -6.22 21.74
N GLY A 172 -4.23 -7.09 22.49
CA GLY A 172 -2.98 -6.77 23.17
C GLY A 172 -3.14 -5.83 24.37
N TRP A 173 -4.35 -5.69 24.91
CA TRP A 173 -4.64 -4.90 26.11
C TRP A 173 -4.63 -5.80 27.33
N ASN A 174 -3.80 -5.46 28.32
CA ASN A 174 -3.67 -6.26 29.54
C ASN A 174 -4.58 -5.73 30.65
N PHE A 175 -5.79 -6.27 30.81
CA PHE A 175 -6.71 -5.88 31.89
C PHE A 175 -6.57 -6.69 33.19
N ASN A 176 -5.44 -7.40 33.40
CA ASN A 176 -5.23 -8.15 34.65
C ASN A 176 -5.09 -7.22 35.87
N ASN A 177 -4.65 -5.99 35.64
CA ASN A 177 -4.47 -4.96 36.65
C ASN A 177 -5.61 -3.94 36.62
N PRO A 178 -5.84 -3.16 37.70
CA PRO A 178 -6.74 -2.02 37.66
C PRO A 178 -6.28 -0.97 36.63
N HIS A 179 -7.22 -0.42 35.86
CA HIS A 179 -6.96 0.63 34.87
C HIS A 179 -7.79 1.86 35.20
N GLN A 180 -7.23 3.05 34.93
CA GLN A 180 -7.96 4.31 34.98
C GLN A 180 -8.11 4.85 33.56
N THR A 181 -9.34 5.13 33.16
CA THR A 181 -9.64 5.66 31.82
C THR A 181 -9.90 7.16 31.91
N ILE A 182 -9.28 7.92 31.01
CA ILE A 182 -9.56 9.35 30.85
C ILE A 182 -10.02 9.57 29.41
N VAL A 183 -11.18 10.21 29.24
CA VAL A 183 -11.74 10.54 27.93
C VAL A 183 -11.61 12.05 27.72
N PHE A 184 -10.95 12.44 26.64
CA PHE A 184 -10.81 13.83 26.22
C PHE A 184 -11.60 14.07 24.94
N SER A 185 -12.31 15.20 24.88
CA SER A 185 -12.91 15.71 23.65
C SER A 185 -12.24 17.02 23.28
N LEU A 186 -11.66 17.10 22.08
CA LEU A 186 -11.20 18.38 21.52
C LEU A 186 -12.39 19.05 20.82
N THR A 187 -12.89 20.15 21.38
CA THR A 187 -14.03 20.89 20.80
C THR A 187 -13.64 21.91 19.73
N ASP A 188 -12.37 22.34 19.64
CA ASP A 188 -11.98 23.52 18.83
C ASP A 188 -10.72 23.34 17.96
N PHE A 189 -10.70 22.35 17.07
CA PHE A 189 -9.59 22.24 16.10
C PHE A 189 -9.59 23.35 15.02
N ASN A 190 -10.74 24.00 14.80
CA ASN A 190 -10.92 24.97 13.72
C ASN A 190 -10.31 26.35 13.97
N HIS A 191 -9.94 26.70 15.21
CA HIS A 191 -9.47 28.06 15.52
C HIS A 191 -7.98 28.29 15.17
N PHE A 192 -7.19 27.24 14.94
CA PHE A 192 -5.76 27.37 14.64
C PHE A 192 -5.43 27.53 13.14
N LEU A 193 -6.31 27.11 12.23
CA LEU A 193 -6.06 27.21 10.78
C LEU A 193 -6.38 28.60 10.18
N GLN A 194 -7.15 29.43 10.89
CA GLN A 194 -7.51 30.77 10.40
C GLN A 194 -6.47 31.86 10.75
N LYS A 195 -5.51 31.59 11.64
CA LYS A 195 -4.54 32.61 12.08
C LYS A 195 -3.30 32.78 11.18
N ASN A 196 -3.12 31.92 10.17
CA ASN A 196 -1.99 32.00 9.21
C ASN A 196 -2.41 32.51 7.82
N LYS A 197 -3.53 33.25 7.74
CA LYS A 197 -3.89 34.07 6.58
C LYS A 197 -4.07 35.51 7.04
N SER A 198 -2.98 36.20 7.30
CA SER A 198 -2.91 37.67 7.36
C SER A 198 -1.63 38.12 6.70
#